data_AF-A0A9W8CZB5-F1
#
_entry.id   AF-A0A9W8CZB5-F1
#
_cell.length_a   1.000
_cell.length_b   1.000
_cell.length_c   1.000
_cell.angle_alpha   90.00
_cell.angle_beta   90.00
_cell.angle_gamma   90.00
#
_symmetry.space_group_name_H-M   'P 1'
#
loop_
_entity.id
_entity.type
_entity.pdbx_description
1 polymer ?
#
loop_
_entity_poly.entity_id
_entity_poly.type
_entity_poly.pdbx_seq_one_letter_code
_entity_poly.pdbx_strand_id
1 'polypeptide(L)'
;MMLGGLFGGSLINPQNIQDPFTSQQIVLQRNAEFVLRVRAGPDMQHLEVVDVNYERTPIKIDTPSFKGYITVRVFGFNGLMSDPCHPPPAQAEYFANGFSRKALYSIQVVGQFLGDHLTANDIMFGNYFDQRLPLPPFSGLFEWFMKRMDRTLVLDMKSDTPSATSPLFSTVQKLSYWNSDLHGSERTDVPEINNKILRELHPIDGAFDDKGRVAEYFPIKNSLNKDSKKRRRYFEKSSHRQHWKVKPTDMYAMDFYSPFVDVNHQCVRMPNSVVEPMPFFDGEQPLRYECRSRNGRQTFFIVQFELIPASRTRQLRARNSRPRREYRDSGYEREILDPPPPYSEE
;
A
#
# COMPACT_ATOMS: atom_id res chain seq x y z
N MET A 1 -36.12 23.20 -38.45
CA MET A 1 -34.93 24.06 -38.27
C MET A 1 -34.52 23.94 -36.81
N MET A 2 -33.57 23.05 -36.53
CA MET A 2 -32.13 23.35 -36.37
C MET A 2 -31.83 24.03 -35.03
N LEU A 3 -31.29 23.25 -34.09
CA LEU A 3 -30.22 23.63 -33.17
C LEU A 3 -29.68 22.33 -32.53
N GLY A 4 -28.74 21.70 -33.24
CA GLY A 4 -27.91 20.61 -32.72
C GLY A 4 -26.51 21.15 -32.48
N GLY A 5 -26.10 21.20 -31.22
CA GLY A 5 -24.79 21.70 -30.80
C GLY A 5 -24.26 20.91 -29.61
N LEU A 6 -23.24 20.10 -29.89
CA LEU A 6 -22.02 19.95 -29.11
C LEU A 6 -22.20 19.76 -27.59
N PHE A 7 -22.27 18.51 -27.14
CA PHE A 7 -21.51 17.93 -26.02
C PHE A 7 -21.79 16.41 -26.01
N GLY A 8 -20.94 15.66 -26.71
CA GLY A 8 -20.93 14.21 -26.67
C GLY A 8 -20.26 13.72 -25.39
N GLY A 9 -20.97 13.80 -24.27
CA GLY A 9 -20.64 13.08 -23.04
C GLY A 9 -21.82 12.18 -22.71
N SER A 10 -21.66 10.88 -22.90
CA SER A 10 -22.63 9.88 -22.43
C SER A 10 -22.72 9.98 -20.90
N LEU A 11 -23.69 10.73 -20.40
CA LEU A 11 -24.12 10.63 -19.01
C LEU A 11 -24.80 9.27 -18.87
N ILE A 12 -24.05 8.29 -18.40
CA ILE A 12 -24.53 6.92 -18.19
C ILE A 12 -25.65 6.97 -17.15
N ASN A 13 -26.81 6.44 -17.54
CA ASN A 13 -28.00 6.34 -16.71
C ASN A 13 -27.69 5.52 -15.43
N PRO A 14 -27.94 6.04 -14.21
CA PRO A 14 -27.57 5.37 -12.95
C PRO A 14 -28.23 4.00 -12.74
N GLN A 15 -29.25 3.63 -13.53
CA GLN A 15 -29.84 2.29 -13.51
C GLN A 15 -28.93 1.20 -14.16
N ASN A 16 -28.00 1.58 -15.04
CA ASN A 16 -27.09 0.61 -15.68
C ASN A 16 -25.88 0.20 -14.82
N ILE A 17 -25.70 0.83 -13.65
CA ILE A 17 -24.57 0.55 -12.73
C ILE A 17 -24.82 -0.74 -11.92
N GLN A 18 -26.04 -1.28 -11.93
CA GLN A 18 -26.38 -2.51 -11.20
C GLN A 18 -26.20 -3.80 -12.01
N ASP A 19 -25.83 -3.72 -13.30
CA ASP A 19 -25.60 -4.90 -14.13
C ASP A 19 -24.12 -5.33 -14.08
N PRO A 20 -23.80 -6.54 -13.57
CA PRO A 20 -22.43 -7.06 -13.54
C PRO A 20 -21.76 -7.16 -14.91
N PHE A 21 -22.53 -7.27 -16.01
CA PHE A 21 -21.97 -7.24 -17.37
C PHE A 21 -21.44 -5.84 -17.73
N THR A 22 -22.16 -4.78 -17.37
CA THR A 22 -21.75 -3.39 -17.61
C THR A 22 -20.49 -3.04 -16.82
N SER A 23 -20.43 -3.42 -15.53
CA SER A 23 -19.25 -3.19 -14.68
C SER A 23 -18.00 -3.90 -15.21
N GLN A 24 -18.14 -5.12 -15.74
CA GLN A 24 -17.02 -5.84 -16.38
C GLN A 24 -16.52 -5.14 -17.65
N GLN A 25 -17.42 -4.66 -18.51
CA GLN A 25 -17.03 -3.93 -19.72
C GLN A 25 -16.29 -2.62 -19.39
N ILE A 26 -16.75 -1.88 -18.38
CA ILE A 26 -16.09 -0.65 -17.91
C ILE A 26 -14.67 -0.95 -17.43
N VAL A 27 -14.49 -2.01 -16.64
CA VAL A 27 -13.16 -2.43 -16.15
C VAL A 27 -12.23 -2.80 -17.31
N LEU A 28 -12.71 -3.58 -18.28
CA LEU A 28 -11.93 -3.97 -19.44
C LEU A 28 -11.50 -2.76 -20.28
N GLN A 29 -12.41 -1.80 -20.50
CA GLN A 29 -12.09 -0.58 -21.21
C GLN A 29 -11.02 0.25 -20.48
N ARG A 30 -11.20 0.48 -19.17
CA ARG A 30 -10.23 1.23 -18.35
C ARG A 30 -8.85 0.57 -18.34
N ASN A 31 -8.78 -0.76 -18.37
CA ASN A 31 -7.52 -1.49 -18.45
C ASN A 31 -6.81 -1.36 -19.81
N ALA A 32 -7.56 -1.17 -20.91
CA ALA A 32 -6.97 -0.92 -22.22
C ALA A 32 -6.41 0.51 -22.35
N GLU A 33 -7.04 1.46 -21.66
CA GLU A 33 -6.70 2.88 -21.74
C GLU A 33 -5.57 3.30 -20.79
N PHE A 34 -5.37 2.57 -19.68
CA PHE A 34 -4.46 2.97 -18.61
C PHE A 34 -3.47 1.88 -18.19
N VAL A 35 -2.30 2.31 -17.74
CA VAL A 35 -1.27 1.47 -17.11
C VAL A 35 -1.00 1.98 -15.71
N LEU A 36 -1.00 1.08 -14.73
CA LEU A 36 -0.72 1.41 -13.34
C LEU A 36 0.74 1.84 -13.17
N ARG A 37 0.97 2.96 -12.47
CA ARG A 37 2.27 3.35 -11.94
C ARG A 37 2.14 3.50 -10.44
N VAL A 38 3.13 3.00 -9.70
CA VAL A 38 3.20 3.17 -8.26
C VAL A 38 4.40 4.06 -7.95
N ARG A 39 4.19 5.07 -7.10
CA ARG A 39 5.25 5.94 -6.61
C ARG A 39 5.24 6.02 -5.10
N ALA A 40 6.38 6.24 -4.48
CA ALA A 40 6.49 6.50 -3.05
C ALA A 40 7.57 7.53 -2.76
N GLY A 41 7.47 8.22 -1.63
CA GLY A 41 8.40 9.27 -1.25
C GLY A 41 8.00 9.96 0.06
N PRO A 42 8.81 10.92 0.54
CA PRO A 42 8.55 11.63 1.79
C PRO A 42 7.39 12.63 1.66
N ASP A 43 7.18 13.16 0.45
CA ASP A 43 6.17 14.17 0.14
C ASP A 43 5.82 14.12 -1.36
N MET A 44 4.88 14.97 -1.77
CA MET A 44 4.34 15.02 -3.14
C MET A 44 5.35 15.44 -4.21
N GLN A 45 6.39 16.19 -3.83
CA GLN A 45 7.41 16.69 -4.75
C GLN A 45 8.51 15.64 -4.98
N HIS A 46 8.77 14.79 -3.98
CA HIS A 46 9.86 13.82 -3.98
C HIS A 46 9.39 12.37 -4.14
N LEU A 47 8.40 12.12 -5.01
CA LEU A 47 7.91 10.77 -5.31
C LEU A 47 8.77 10.05 -6.36
N GLU A 48 9.24 8.84 -6.07
CA GLU A 48 9.97 7.96 -6.99
C GLU A 48 9.12 6.76 -7.43
N VAL A 49 9.36 6.25 -8.64
CA VAL A 49 8.68 5.03 -9.11
C VAL A 49 9.14 3.83 -8.28
N VAL A 50 8.17 3.08 -7.77
CA VAL A 50 8.40 1.84 -7.01
C VAL A 50 8.55 0.68 -7.98
N ASP A 51 9.58 -0.15 -7.77
CA ASP A 51 9.72 -1.43 -8.45
C ASP A 51 8.81 -2.46 -7.78
N VAL A 52 7.54 -2.49 -8.21
CA VAL A 52 6.50 -3.30 -7.59
C VAL A 52 6.84 -4.78 -7.65
N ASN A 53 6.56 -5.50 -6.57
CA ASN A 53 6.90 -6.92 -6.38
C ASN A 53 8.41 -7.22 -6.35
N TYR A 54 9.28 -6.21 -6.37
CA TYR A 54 10.74 -6.39 -6.26
C TYR A 54 11.26 -5.93 -4.89
N GLU A 55 11.47 -6.88 -3.99
CA GLU A 55 11.76 -6.58 -2.58
C GLU A 55 13.17 -6.04 -2.33
N ARG A 56 14.11 -6.22 -3.27
CA ARG A 56 15.50 -5.78 -3.09
C ARG A 56 15.71 -4.29 -3.41
N THR A 57 14.75 -3.62 -4.05
CA THR A 57 14.85 -2.19 -4.38
C THR A 57 13.74 -1.37 -3.71
N PRO A 58 13.62 -1.40 -2.37
CA PRO A 58 12.61 -0.61 -1.69
C PRO A 58 12.93 0.89 -1.80
N ILE A 59 11.91 1.73 -1.67
CA ILE A 59 12.10 3.18 -1.62
C ILE A 59 12.61 3.58 -0.24
N LYS A 60 13.75 4.26 -0.19
CA LYS A 60 14.31 4.85 1.03
C LYS A 60 13.65 6.19 1.33
N ILE A 61 13.22 6.37 2.57
CA ILE A 61 12.78 7.64 3.13
C ILE A 61 13.79 8.02 4.21
N ASP A 62 14.35 9.22 4.11
CA ASP A 62 15.31 9.76 5.06
C ASP A 62 15.00 11.24 5.27
N THR A 63 14.21 11.53 6.29
CA THR A 63 13.77 12.89 6.63
C THR A 63 13.94 13.14 8.12
N PRO A 64 13.85 14.40 8.57
CA PRO A 64 13.83 14.71 10.00
C PRO A 64 12.65 14.10 10.76
N SER A 65 11.57 13.69 10.07
CA SER A 65 10.35 13.17 10.69
C SER A 65 10.26 11.65 10.66
N PHE A 66 10.89 11.01 9.67
CA PHE A 66 10.78 9.58 9.43
C PHE A 66 11.99 9.06 8.68
N LYS A 67 12.44 7.88 9.09
CA LYS A 67 13.54 7.17 8.48
C LYS A 67 13.13 5.71 8.24
N GLY A 68 13.20 5.24 7.00
CA GLY A 68 12.74 3.88 6.71
C GLY A 68 12.71 3.50 5.24
N TYR A 69 12.08 2.36 4.98
CA TYR A 69 11.99 1.73 3.67
C TYR A 69 10.56 1.33 3.35
N ILE A 70 10.16 1.49 2.09
CA ILE A 70 8.83 1.17 1.57
C ILE A 70 8.96 0.15 0.45
N THR A 71 8.21 -0.94 0.56
CA THR A 71 8.01 -1.93 -0.50
C THR A 71 6.53 -2.00 -0.84
N VAL A 72 6.21 -2.08 -2.12
CA VAL A 72 4.82 -2.26 -2.57
C VAL A 72 4.72 -3.54 -3.39
N ARG A 73 3.67 -4.31 -3.11
CA ARG A 73 3.34 -5.54 -3.83
C ARG A 73 1.95 -5.39 -4.41
N VAL A 74 1.74 -5.83 -5.64
CA VAL A 74 0.43 -5.83 -6.31
C VAL A 74 0.24 -7.17 -7.01
N PHE A 75 -0.89 -7.82 -6.75
CA PHE A 75 -1.24 -9.10 -7.34
C PHE A 75 -1.52 -8.93 -8.84
N GLY A 76 -0.85 -9.70 -9.70
CA GLY A 76 -1.01 -9.60 -11.15
C GLY A 76 -0.54 -8.26 -11.73
N PHE A 77 0.47 -7.64 -11.13
CA PHE A 77 1.00 -6.36 -11.58
C PHE A 77 1.59 -6.44 -13.00
N ASN A 78 1.15 -5.53 -13.86
CA ASN A 78 1.64 -5.36 -15.24
C ASN A 78 1.96 -3.88 -15.57
N GLY A 79 2.23 -3.10 -14.52
CA GLY A 79 2.40 -1.65 -14.59
C GLY A 79 3.80 -1.18 -14.98
N LEU A 80 4.07 0.11 -14.74
CA LEU A 80 5.36 0.74 -14.99
C LEU A 80 6.34 0.47 -13.83
N MET A 81 7.51 -0.07 -14.18
CA MET A 81 8.68 -0.21 -13.31
C MET A 81 9.59 1.02 -13.40
N SER A 82 10.53 1.18 -12.46
CA SER A 82 11.50 2.28 -12.55
C SER A 82 12.48 2.08 -13.72
N ASP A 83 12.89 0.83 -13.96
CA ASP A 83 13.62 0.38 -15.15
C ASP A 83 12.69 -0.39 -16.10
N PRO A 84 12.37 0.15 -17.29
CA PRO A 84 11.55 -0.54 -18.31
C PRO A 84 12.14 -1.84 -18.84
N CYS A 85 13.46 -2.05 -18.71
CA CYS A 85 14.15 -3.26 -19.15
C CYS A 85 14.04 -4.40 -18.14
N HIS A 86 13.53 -4.13 -16.94
CA HIS A 86 13.29 -5.15 -15.92
C HIS A 86 11.79 -5.34 -15.71
N PRO A 87 11.17 -6.39 -16.31
CA PRO A 87 9.74 -6.63 -16.13
C PRO A 87 9.45 -7.00 -14.66
N PRO A 88 8.22 -6.73 -14.17
CA PRO A 88 7.85 -7.15 -12.84
C PRO A 88 7.86 -8.69 -12.73
N PRO A 89 8.18 -9.26 -11.55
CA PRO A 89 8.06 -10.69 -11.31
C PRO A 89 6.63 -11.19 -11.60
N ALA A 90 6.51 -12.35 -12.25
CA ALA A 90 5.23 -12.90 -12.70
C ALA A 90 4.22 -13.07 -11.54
N GLN A 91 4.69 -13.48 -10.35
CA GLN A 91 3.88 -13.49 -9.14
C GLN A 91 4.77 -13.35 -7.90
N ALA A 92 4.45 -12.40 -7.02
CA ALA A 92 5.12 -12.32 -5.72
C ALA A 92 4.70 -13.48 -4.81
N GLU A 93 5.67 -14.17 -4.21
CA GLU A 93 5.44 -15.26 -3.25
C GLU A 93 4.52 -14.83 -2.09
N TYR A 94 4.55 -13.53 -1.75
CA TYR A 94 3.66 -12.90 -0.79
C TYR A 94 2.19 -13.31 -0.96
N PHE A 95 1.68 -13.45 -2.19
CA PHE A 95 0.26 -13.77 -2.45
C PHE A 95 -0.05 -15.27 -2.48
N ALA A 96 0.95 -16.15 -2.41
CA ALA A 96 0.71 -17.58 -2.57
C ALA A 96 -0.04 -18.19 -1.37
N ASN A 97 0.32 -17.80 -0.14
CA ASN A 97 -0.06 -18.55 1.06
C ASN A 97 -0.30 -17.69 2.30
N GLY A 98 -1.01 -18.26 3.28
CA GLY A 98 -1.19 -17.66 4.61
C GLY A 98 -2.15 -16.47 4.62
N PHE A 99 -1.85 -15.47 5.46
CA PHE A 99 -2.73 -14.33 5.72
C PHE A 99 -2.92 -13.40 4.51
N SER A 100 -1.96 -13.44 3.58
CA SER A 100 -1.86 -12.57 2.40
C SER A 100 -2.48 -13.17 1.13
N ARG A 101 -2.93 -14.44 1.15
CA ARG A 101 -3.49 -15.13 -0.03
C ARG A 101 -4.67 -14.39 -0.69
N LYS A 102 -5.44 -13.64 0.09
CA LYS A 102 -6.59 -12.87 -0.42
C LYS A 102 -6.25 -11.40 -0.72
N ALA A 103 -5.05 -10.95 -0.40
CA ALA A 103 -4.63 -9.57 -0.64
C ALA A 103 -4.48 -9.32 -2.14
N LEU A 104 -4.85 -8.11 -2.57
CA LEU A 104 -4.68 -7.64 -3.95
C LEU A 104 -3.49 -6.69 -4.08
N TYR A 105 -3.12 -6.04 -2.98
CA TYR A 105 -1.86 -5.34 -2.85
C TYR A 105 -1.43 -5.29 -1.38
N SER A 106 -0.17 -4.93 -1.17
CA SER A 106 0.44 -4.69 0.13
C SER A 106 1.35 -3.47 0.06
N ILE A 107 1.31 -2.65 1.11
CA ILE A 107 2.25 -1.57 1.39
C ILE A 107 2.97 -1.98 2.67
N GLN A 108 4.22 -2.42 2.53
CA GLN A 108 5.08 -2.77 3.64
C GLN A 108 6.04 -1.60 3.91
N VAL A 109 6.11 -1.19 5.17
CA VAL A 109 7.00 -0.12 5.63
C VAL A 109 7.80 -0.59 6.82
N VAL A 110 9.10 -0.32 6.82
CA VAL A 110 9.99 -0.57 7.96
C VAL A 110 10.69 0.72 8.30
N GLY A 111 10.55 1.23 9.52
CA GLY A 111 11.18 2.51 9.87
C GLY A 111 10.88 3.04 11.26
N GLN A 112 11.42 4.22 11.53
CA GLN A 112 11.34 4.96 12.79
C GLN A 112 10.60 6.27 12.58
N PHE A 113 9.74 6.61 13.54
CA PHE A 113 9.12 7.93 13.62
C PHE A 113 9.96 8.80 14.54
N LEU A 114 10.51 9.89 14.00
CA LEU A 114 11.52 10.71 14.68
C LEU A 114 10.94 11.98 15.33
N GLY A 115 9.61 12.14 15.30
CA GLY A 115 8.96 13.29 15.92
C GLY A 115 8.98 13.25 17.45
N ASP A 116 9.13 14.42 18.07
CA ASP A 116 9.11 14.56 19.52
C ASP A 116 7.73 14.24 20.11
N HIS A 117 7.73 13.53 21.23
CA HIS A 117 6.54 13.24 22.04
C HIS A 117 5.37 12.58 21.28
N LEU A 118 5.65 11.88 20.17
CA LEU A 118 4.62 11.16 19.43
C LEU A 118 4.01 10.03 20.27
N THR A 119 2.71 9.83 20.07
CA THR A 119 1.99 8.64 20.54
C THR A 119 1.42 7.89 19.35
N ALA A 120 1.02 6.63 19.54
CA ALA A 120 0.30 5.89 18.52
C ALA A 120 -1.03 6.57 18.10
N ASN A 121 -1.52 7.53 18.89
CA ASN A 121 -2.72 8.30 18.55
C ASN A 121 -2.44 9.39 17.51
N ASP A 122 -1.20 9.85 17.42
CA ASP A 122 -0.80 10.99 16.61
C ASP A 122 -0.38 10.58 15.20
N ILE A 123 -0.22 9.29 14.93
CA ILE A 123 0.20 8.78 13.62
C ILE A 123 -1.04 8.25 12.89
N MET A 124 -1.42 8.94 11.81
CA MET A 124 -2.54 8.62 10.96
C MET A 124 -2.06 7.98 9.66
N PHE A 125 -2.83 7.05 9.13
CA PHE A 125 -2.60 6.42 7.83
C PHE A 125 -3.92 6.21 7.10
N GLY A 126 -3.93 6.49 5.81
CA GLY A 126 -5.10 6.27 4.97
C GLY A 126 -5.06 7.09 3.70
N ASN A 127 -6.23 7.32 3.12
CA ASN A 127 -6.37 7.98 1.84
C ASN A 127 -6.64 9.47 1.97
N TYR A 128 -5.96 10.26 1.14
CA TYR A 128 -6.17 11.68 1.00
C TYR A 128 -6.39 11.99 -0.49
N PHE A 129 -7.40 12.81 -0.77
CA PHE A 129 -7.85 13.12 -2.12
C PHE A 129 -7.64 14.60 -2.40
N ASP A 130 -7.20 14.92 -3.62
CA ASP A 130 -6.89 16.29 -4.04
C ASP A 130 -8.15 17.11 -4.37
N GLN A 131 -9.27 16.44 -4.60
CA GLN A 131 -10.53 17.04 -5.03
C GLN A 131 -11.71 16.26 -4.46
N ARG A 132 -12.87 16.94 -4.41
CA ARG A 132 -14.14 16.34 -4.00
C ARG A 132 -14.43 15.06 -4.76
N LEU A 133 -14.84 14.05 -4.01
CA LEU A 133 -15.20 12.75 -4.56
C LEU A 133 -16.64 12.79 -5.08
N PRO A 134 -16.91 12.35 -6.32
CA PRO A 134 -18.26 12.10 -6.77
C PRO A 134 -18.79 10.87 -6.03
N LEU A 135 -19.35 11.08 -4.84
CA LEU A 135 -19.94 10.00 -4.05
C LEU A 135 -21.16 9.44 -4.78
N PRO A 136 -21.23 8.11 -5.00
CA PRO A 136 -22.44 7.51 -5.52
C PRO A 136 -23.64 7.81 -4.59
N PRO A 137 -24.87 7.94 -5.12
CA PRO A 137 -26.06 8.20 -4.31
C PRO A 137 -26.36 7.11 -3.26
N PHE A 138 -25.67 5.96 -3.31
CA PHE A 138 -25.70 4.88 -2.31
C PHE A 138 -24.64 5.00 -1.20
N SER A 139 -24.25 6.23 -0.81
CA SER A 139 -23.17 6.48 0.17
C SER A 139 -23.32 5.69 1.48
N GLY A 140 -24.55 5.36 1.91
CA GLY A 140 -24.80 4.59 3.13
C GLY A 140 -24.20 3.17 3.14
N LEU A 141 -24.20 2.44 2.01
CA LEU A 141 -23.60 1.10 1.94
C LEU A 141 -22.07 1.16 1.93
N PHE A 142 -21.51 2.17 1.25
CA PHE A 142 -20.08 2.44 1.21
C PHE A 142 -19.56 2.87 2.59
N GLU A 143 -20.24 3.83 3.25
CA GLU A 143 -19.93 4.25 4.61
C GLU A 143 -20.02 3.10 5.61
N TRP A 144 -21.05 2.24 5.50
CA TRP A 144 -21.17 1.03 6.32
C TRP A 144 -20.01 0.06 6.08
N PHE A 145 -19.63 -0.18 4.83
CA PHE A 145 -18.54 -1.08 4.47
C PHE A 145 -17.20 -0.57 5.01
N MET A 146 -16.92 0.72 4.83
CA MET A 146 -15.71 1.37 5.33
C MET A 146 -15.62 1.30 6.86
N LYS A 147 -16.71 1.58 7.58
CA LYS A 147 -16.77 1.46 9.06
C LYS A 147 -16.70 0.01 9.56
N ARG A 148 -17.17 -0.96 8.77
CA ARG A 148 -17.05 -2.38 9.09
C ARG A 148 -15.61 -2.88 8.91
N MET A 149 -14.89 -2.35 7.93
CA MET A 149 -13.48 -2.66 7.73
C MET A 149 -12.59 -2.08 8.84
N ASP A 150 -12.87 -0.83 9.24
CA ASP A 150 -12.12 -0.13 10.27
C ASP A 150 -13.06 0.76 11.11
N ARG A 151 -13.18 0.43 12.40
CA ARG A 151 -14.02 1.15 13.35
C ARG A 151 -13.47 2.52 13.75
N THR A 152 -12.17 2.74 13.54
CA THR A 152 -11.48 3.99 13.85
C THR A 152 -11.37 4.94 12.68
N LEU A 153 -11.95 4.57 11.55
CA LEU A 153 -11.92 5.36 10.33
C LEU A 153 -12.62 6.70 10.53
N VAL A 154 -11.86 7.76 10.29
CA VAL A 154 -12.33 9.14 10.18
C VAL A 154 -12.55 9.42 8.70
N LEU A 155 -13.82 9.64 8.35
CA LEU A 155 -14.26 9.99 7.01
C LEU A 155 -14.57 11.48 6.97
N ASP A 156 -13.78 12.22 6.20
CA ASP A 156 -14.10 13.59 5.81
C ASP A 156 -14.38 13.61 4.30
N MET A 157 -15.60 13.22 3.91
CA MET A 157 -15.98 13.12 2.50
C MET A 157 -16.62 14.40 1.95
N LYS A 158 -16.88 15.40 2.80
CA LYS A 158 -17.58 16.64 2.43
C LYS A 158 -16.63 17.82 2.22
N SER A 159 -15.38 17.70 2.65
CA SER A 159 -14.32 18.68 2.39
C SER A 159 -13.97 18.78 0.90
N ASP A 160 -13.37 19.91 0.51
CA ASP A 160 -12.81 20.10 -0.84
C ASP A 160 -11.64 19.15 -1.12
N THR A 161 -10.95 18.72 -0.08
CA THR A 161 -9.89 17.71 -0.11
C THR A 161 -10.27 16.55 0.82
N PRO A 162 -11.11 15.61 0.35
CA PRO A 162 -11.60 14.53 1.18
C PRO A 162 -10.49 13.67 1.77
N SER A 163 -10.82 12.96 2.86
CA SER A 163 -9.92 11.96 3.42
C SER A 163 -10.67 10.80 4.07
N ALA A 164 -10.03 9.63 4.05
CA ALA A 164 -10.47 8.42 4.72
C ALA A 164 -9.27 7.84 5.48
N THR A 165 -9.14 8.19 6.75
CA THR A 165 -7.91 7.93 7.53
C THR A 165 -8.19 7.31 8.88
N SER A 166 -7.24 6.53 9.36
CA SER A 166 -7.31 5.87 10.67
C SER A 166 -5.99 6.02 11.41
N PRO A 167 -5.98 5.88 12.75
CA PRO A 167 -4.73 5.67 13.46
C PRO A 167 -3.98 4.46 12.88
N LEU A 168 -2.68 4.63 12.60
CA LEU A 168 -1.87 3.60 11.93
C LEU A 168 -1.96 2.25 12.65
N PHE A 169 -1.85 2.26 13.98
CA PHE A 169 -1.80 1.06 14.82
C PHE A 169 -3.12 0.27 14.85
N SER A 170 -4.26 0.89 14.53
CA SER A 170 -5.55 0.21 14.45
C SER A 170 -5.91 -0.25 13.04
N THR A 171 -5.26 0.27 12.00
CA THR A 171 -5.65 0.00 10.61
C THR A 171 -4.77 -1.05 9.91
N VAL A 172 -3.45 -1.00 10.10
CA VAL A 172 -2.51 -1.94 9.43
C VAL A 172 -2.78 -3.37 9.86
N GLN A 173 -2.68 -4.32 8.94
CA GLN A 173 -3.01 -5.72 9.18
C GLN A 173 -1.91 -6.43 9.94
N LYS A 174 -0.63 -6.12 9.68
CA LYS A 174 0.52 -6.62 10.46
C LYS A 174 1.34 -5.46 11.02
N LEU A 175 1.82 -5.63 12.25
CA LEU A 175 2.70 -4.66 12.89
C LEU A 175 3.64 -5.35 13.87
N SER A 176 4.93 -5.11 13.71
CA SER A 176 5.97 -5.49 14.67
C SER A 176 6.64 -4.23 15.21
N TYR A 177 7.15 -4.34 16.43
CA TYR A 177 7.83 -3.28 17.14
C TYR A 177 9.10 -3.81 17.79
N TRP A 178 10.17 -3.01 17.76
CA TRP A 178 11.32 -3.23 18.61
C TRP A 178 12.06 -1.93 18.90
N ASN A 179 12.92 -1.95 19.90
CA ASN A 179 13.73 -0.80 20.26
C ASN A 179 15.15 -0.96 19.68
N SER A 180 15.66 0.01 18.93
CA SER A 180 16.98 -0.03 18.30
C SER A 180 18.14 -0.09 19.31
N ASP A 181 18.00 0.56 20.45
CA ASP A 181 19.09 0.78 21.41
C ASP A 181 19.35 -0.44 22.28
N LEU A 182 18.30 -1.20 22.61
CA LEU A 182 18.40 -2.44 23.40
C LEU A 182 19.22 -3.54 22.70
N HIS A 183 19.51 -3.40 21.40
CA HIS A 183 20.26 -4.37 20.62
C HIS A 183 21.71 -3.95 20.32
N GLY A 184 22.24 -2.97 21.04
CA GLY A 184 23.69 -2.67 21.07
C GLY A 184 24.24 -2.04 19.79
N SER A 185 23.38 -1.49 18.92
CA SER A 185 23.83 -0.72 17.77
C SER A 185 23.45 0.76 17.96
N GLU A 186 24.44 1.63 18.16
CA GLU A 186 24.28 3.06 17.86
C GLU A 186 24.00 3.18 16.35
N ARG A 187 22.74 3.03 15.94
CA ARG A 187 22.33 3.14 14.54
C ARG A 187 21.39 4.32 14.39
N THR A 188 21.98 5.51 14.35
CA THR A 188 21.36 6.75 13.83
C THR A 188 21.14 6.71 12.32
N ASP A 189 21.75 5.72 11.65
CA ASP A 189 21.70 5.53 10.21
C ASP A 189 20.79 4.35 9.89
N VAL A 190 19.79 4.62 9.03
CA VAL A 190 18.98 3.56 8.43
C VAL A 190 19.95 2.60 7.74
N PRO A 191 19.99 1.30 8.09
CA PRO A 191 21.00 0.37 7.57
C PRO A 191 21.06 0.46 6.04
N GLU A 192 22.23 0.82 5.47
CA GLU A 192 22.41 0.92 4.03
C GLU A 192 21.91 -0.34 3.34
N ILE A 193 20.97 -0.21 2.40
CA ILE A 193 20.48 -1.36 1.64
C ILE A 193 21.56 -1.88 0.69
N ASN A 194 22.45 -2.73 1.17
CA ASN A 194 23.05 -3.78 0.36
C ASN A 194 22.07 -4.97 0.23
N ASN A 195 21.10 -4.88 -0.69
CA ASN A 195 20.34 -5.92 -1.42
C ASN A 195 20.02 -7.31 -0.79
N LYS A 196 20.26 -7.54 0.50
CA LYS A 196 20.17 -8.78 1.28
C LYS A 196 19.34 -8.54 2.56
N ILE A 197 18.71 -7.36 2.65
CA ILE A 197 18.47 -6.65 3.91
C ILE A 197 17.10 -6.80 4.51
N LEU A 198 16.05 -7.13 3.76
CA LEU A 198 14.79 -7.49 4.42
C LEU A 198 14.88 -8.84 5.18
N ARG A 199 15.85 -9.70 4.82
CA ARG A 199 16.21 -10.91 5.57
C ARG A 199 17.40 -10.69 6.52
N GLU A 200 18.44 -9.94 6.15
CA GLU A 200 19.60 -9.68 7.03
C GLU A 200 19.44 -8.51 8.01
N LEU A 201 18.29 -7.84 8.03
CA LEU A 201 17.81 -7.06 9.19
C LEU A 201 17.41 -8.00 10.35
N HIS A 202 18.22 -9.04 10.61
CA HIS A 202 18.25 -9.77 11.87
C HIS A 202 19.03 -8.94 12.90
N PRO A 203 18.33 -8.14 13.72
CA PRO A 203 18.66 -8.17 15.13
C PRO A 203 17.61 -8.93 15.96
N ILE A 204 16.47 -9.38 15.40
CA ILE A 204 15.41 -10.01 16.23
C ILE A 204 14.59 -11.08 15.49
N ASP A 205 14.54 -12.26 16.11
CA ASP A 205 13.56 -13.31 15.80
C ASP A 205 12.12 -12.81 15.95
N GLY A 206 11.32 -12.89 14.89
CA GLY A 206 9.87 -12.64 14.96
C GLY A 206 9.40 -11.25 14.52
N ALA A 207 10.27 -10.40 13.96
CA ALA A 207 9.82 -9.21 13.20
C ALA A 207 9.31 -9.58 11.80
N PHE A 208 9.93 -10.59 11.19
CA PHE A 208 9.50 -11.22 9.95
C PHE A 208 9.35 -12.73 10.16
N ASP A 209 8.49 -13.36 9.37
CA ASP A 209 8.43 -14.82 9.28
C ASP A 209 9.48 -15.39 8.31
N ASP A 210 9.52 -16.71 8.21
CA ASP A 210 10.39 -17.47 7.30
C ASP A 210 10.28 -17.05 5.83
N LYS A 211 9.16 -16.40 5.46
CA LYS A 211 8.88 -15.91 4.11
C LYS A 211 9.11 -14.41 3.95
N GLY A 212 9.72 -13.75 4.95
CA GLY A 212 10.03 -12.31 4.90
C GLY A 212 8.81 -11.40 5.07
N ARG A 213 7.67 -11.94 5.53
CA ARG A 213 6.46 -11.15 5.78
C ARG A 213 6.46 -10.65 7.21
N VAL A 214 5.86 -9.48 7.45
CA VAL A 214 5.80 -8.89 8.81
C VAL A 214 5.08 -9.84 9.76
N ALA A 215 5.79 -10.28 10.78
CA ALA A 215 5.24 -10.99 11.93
C ALA A 215 4.71 -9.99 12.97
N GLU A 216 3.91 -10.45 13.93
CA GLU A 216 3.31 -9.58 14.94
C GLU A 216 4.10 -9.70 16.24
N TYR A 217 4.62 -8.58 16.73
CA TYR A 217 5.35 -8.54 18.00
C TYR A 217 5.13 -7.20 18.71
N PHE A 218 4.38 -7.27 19.81
CA PHE A 218 4.15 -6.19 20.76
C PHE A 218 4.43 -6.67 22.19
N PRO A 219 5.28 -5.97 22.96
CA PRO A 219 5.59 -6.30 24.36
C PRO A 219 4.48 -5.86 25.33
N ILE A 220 3.21 -5.91 24.89
CA ILE A 220 2.05 -5.58 25.73
C ILE A 220 1.44 -6.87 26.30
N LYS A 221 1.03 -7.78 25.40
CA LYS A 221 0.41 -9.07 25.73
C LYS A 221 0.65 -10.04 24.59
N ASN A 222 1.15 -11.24 24.89
CA ASN A 222 1.39 -12.29 23.90
C ASN A 222 0.14 -12.64 23.07
N SER A 223 -1.06 -12.50 23.63
CA SER A 223 -2.32 -12.75 22.92
C SER A 223 -2.63 -11.75 21.80
N LEU A 224 -2.06 -10.54 21.84
CA LEU A 224 -2.19 -9.55 20.77
C LEU A 224 -1.35 -9.92 19.54
N ASN A 225 -0.25 -10.64 19.76
CA ASN A 225 0.70 -11.04 18.72
C ASN A 225 0.22 -12.28 17.96
N LYS A 226 -0.64 -13.11 18.57
CA LYS A 226 -1.21 -14.30 17.92
C LYS A 226 -2.34 -13.98 16.94
N ASP A 227 -2.99 -12.82 17.09
CA ASP A 227 -4.15 -12.43 16.28
C ASP A 227 -4.16 -10.92 16.05
N SER A 228 -3.78 -10.53 14.83
CA SER A 228 -3.79 -9.15 14.35
C SER A 228 -5.12 -8.42 14.60
N LYS A 229 -6.25 -9.12 14.56
CA LYS A 229 -7.56 -8.51 14.87
C LYS A 229 -7.65 -8.06 16.32
N LYS A 230 -7.07 -8.82 17.26
CA LYS A 230 -7.01 -8.43 18.67
C LYS A 230 -6.11 -7.22 18.90
N ARG A 231 -4.95 -7.16 18.23
CA ARG A 231 -4.07 -5.97 18.25
C ARG A 231 -4.82 -4.73 17.74
N ARG A 232 -5.42 -4.81 16.56
CA ARG A 232 -6.20 -3.68 16.00
C ARG A 232 -7.33 -3.25 16.94
N ARG A 233 -8.10 -4.21 17.48
CA ARG A 233 -9.16 -3.93 18.46
C ARG A 233 -8.64 -3.31 19.76
N TYR A 234 -7.45 -3.69 20.22
CA TYR A 234 -6.81 -3.05 21.36
C TYR A 234 -6.52 -1.57 21.03
N PHE A 235 -5.94 -1.29 19.87
CA PHE A 235 -5.67 0.07 19.42
C PHE A 235 -6.89 0.82 18.88
N GLU A 236 -8.10 0.24 18.84
CA GLU A 236 -9.34 0.99 18.57
C GLU A 236 -9.63 2.04 19.66
N LYS A 237 -9.17 1.80 20.89
CA LYS A 237 -9.35 2.71 22.02
C LYS A 237 -8.32 3.84 22.00
N SER A 238 -8.80 5.09 22.01
CA SER A 238 -7.94 6.28 22.05
C SER A 238 -7.01 6.31 23.25
N SER A 239 -7.49 5.86 24.43
CA SER A 239 -6.66 5.79 25.62
C SER A 239 -5.42 4.91 25.40
N HIS A 240 -5.58 3.69 24.90
CA HIS A 240 -4.43 2.82 24.63
C HIS A 240 -3.42 3.45 23.66
N ARG A 241 -3.91 4.14 22.61
CA ARG A 241 -3.05 4.84 21.65
C ARG A 241 -2.29 6.01 22.27
N GLN A 242 -2.92 6.78 23.15
CA GLN A 242 -2.29 7.91 23.85
C GLN A 242 -1.24 7.45 24.89
N HIS A 243 -1.43 6.26 25.47
CA HIS A 243 -0.48 5.66 26.41
C HIS A 243 0.74 5.06 25.71
N TRP A 244 0.58 4.51 24.50
CA TRP A 244 1.71 4.02 23.71
C TRP A 244 2.53 5.19 23.15
N LYS A 245 3.67 5.46 23.77
CA LYS A 245 4.64 6.46 23.31
C LYS A 245 5.49 5.88 22.19
N VAL A 246 5.69 6.67 21.14
CA VAL A 246 6.52 6.34 19.99
C VAL A 246 7.79 7.18 20.12
N LYS A 247 8.92 6.51 20.33
CA LYS A 247 10.23 7.15 20.49
C LYS A 247 11.01 7.09 19.17
N PRO A 248 11.96 8.02 18.94
CA PRO A 248 12.86 7.95 17.79
C PRO A 248 13.67 6.64 17.68
N THR A 249 13.91 5.99 18.82
CA THR A 249 14.61 4.70 18.94
C THR A 249 13.72 3.50 18.62
N ASP A 250 12.43 3.71 18.37
CA ASP A 250 11.49 2.64 18.14
C ASP A 250 11.41 2.33 16.64
N MET A 251 11.71 1.10 16.29
CA MET A 251 11.56 0.56 14.94
C MET A 251 10.21 -0.14 14.82
N TYR A 252 9.56 0.10 13.69
CA TYR A 252 8.30 -0.53 13.33
C TYR A 252 8.41 -1.20 11.98
N ALA A 253 7.98 -2.45 11.89
CA ALA A 253 7.70 -3.10 10.61
C ALA A 253 6.19 -3.24 10.48
N MET A 254 5.59 -2.69 9.43
CA MET A 254 4.15 -2.70 9.22
C MET A 254 3.82 -3.21 7.83
N ASP A 255 2.69 -3.90 7.72
CA ASP A 255 2.16 -4.34 6.43
C ASP A 255 0.66 -4.00 6.38
N PHE A 256 0.33 -3.09 5.48
CA PHE A 256 -1.04 -2.77 5.11
C PHE A 256 -1.41 -3.49 3.83
N TYR A 257 -2.40 -4.38 3.89
CA TYR A 257 -2.88 -5.09 2.71
C TYR A 257 -4.41 -5.09 2.64
N SER A 258 -4.94 -5.01 1.42
CA SER A 258 -6.38 -4.99 1.19
C SER A 258 -6.80 -6.12 0.23
N PRO A 259 -7.81 -6.93 0.60
CA PRO A 259 -8.47 -7.86 -0.31
C PRO A 259 -9.62 -7.20 -1.10
N PHE A 260 -9.88 -5.91 -0.87
CA PHE A 260 -11.10 -5.24 -1.32
C PHE A 260 -10.88 -4.21 -2.42
N VAL A 261 -9.65 -3.78 -2.67
CA VAL A 261 -9.35 -2.76 -3.68
C VAL A 261 -8.39 -3.39 -4.68
N ASP A 262 -8.84 -3.51 -5.92
CA ASP A 262 -8.03 -3.96 -7.04
C ASP A 262 -7.52 -2.73 -7.78
N VAL A 263 -6.25 -2.40 -7.55
CA VAL A 263 -5.59 -1.23 -8.15
C VAL A 263 -5.22 -1.44 -9.61
N ASN A 264 -5.13 -2.68 -10.09
CA ASN A 264 -4.91 -2.95 -11.52
C ASN A 264 -6.20 -2.69 -12.30
N HIS A 265 -7.33 -3.18 -11.76
CA HIS A 265 -8.64 -3.15 -12.41
C HIS A 265 -9.50 -1.96 -11.98
N GLN A 266 -8.95 -1.06 -11.16
CA GLN A 266 -9.57 0.18 -10.73
C GLN A 266 -10.95 -0.04 -10.09
N CYS A 267 -11.09 -1.10 -9.32
CA CYS A 267 -12.38 -1.52 -8.77
C CYS A 267 -12.30 -1.86 -7.29
N VAL A 268 -13.45 -1.76 -6.61
CA VAL A 268 -13.66 -2.24 -5.26
C VAL A 268 -14.40 -3.57 -5.32
N ARG A 269 -13.84 -4.57 -4.66
CA ARG A 269 -14.44 -5.89 -4.43
C ARG A 269 -15.15 -5.87 -3.09
N MET A 270 -16.46 -5.76 -3.13
CA MET A 270 -17.30 -5.82 -1.95
C MET A 270 -17.56 -7.28 -1.54
N PRO A 271 -17.98 -7.54 -0.29
CA PRO A 271 -18.41 -8.86 0.15
C PRO A 271 -19.58 -9.35 -0.71
N ASN A 272 -19.60 -10.65 -1.03
CA ASN A 272 -20.50 -11.30 -2.00
C ASN A 272 -20.15 -11.08 -3.48
N SER A 273 -18.89 -10.79 -3.79
CA SER A 273 -18.34 -10.75 -5.15
C SER A 273 -18.86 -9.62 -6.03
N VAL A 274 -19.50 -8.60 -5.44
CA VAL A 274 -19.84 -7.38 -6.19
C VAL A 274 -18.54 -6.63 -6.50
N VAL A 275 -18.33 -6.32 -7.77
CA VAL A 275 -17.17 -5.59 -8.26
C VAL A 275 -17.65 -4.28 -8.86
N GLU A 276 -17.28 -3.17 -8.22
CA GLU A 276 -17.69 -1.83 -8.63
C GLU A 276 -16.47 -1.02 -9.08
N PRO A 277 -16.51 -0.34 -10.23
CA PRO A 277 -15.47 0.62 -10.59
C PRO A 277 -15.31 1.69 -9.50
N MET A 278 -14.07 2.05 -9.18
CA MET A 278 -13.79 3.18 -8.30
C MET A 278 -14.07 4.48 -9.07
N PRO A 279 -14.97 5.34 -8.57
CA PRO A 279 -15.35 6.56 -9.27
C PRO A 279 -14.29 7.66 -9.19
N PHE A 280 -13.26 7.49 -8.35
CA PHE A 280 -12.24 8.50 -8.07
C PHE A 280 -10.82 8.09 -8.47
N PHE A 281 -10.67 6.92 -9.07
CA PHE A 281 -9.36 6.39 -9.47
C PHE A 281 -9.36 6.12 -10.97
N ASP A 282 -9.55 7.17 -11.77
CA ASP A 282 -9.90 7.15 -13.19
C ASP A 282 -8.83 7.77 -14.11
N GLY A 283 -7.68 8.13 -13.56
CA GLY A 283 -6.56 8.75 -14.28
C GLY A 283 -6.45 10.25 -14.08
N GLU A 284 -7.51 10.93 -13.64
CA GLU A 284 -7.40 12.33 -13.20
C GLU A 284 -6.93 12.41 -11.75
N GLN A 285 -7.49 11.57 -10.88
CA GLN A 285 -7.15 11.54 -9.47
C GLN A 285 -6.44 10.21 -9.09
N PRO A 286 -5.28 10.27 -8.41
CA PRO A 286 -4.59 9.07 -7.95
C PRO A 286 -5.21 8.51 -6.67
N LEU A 287 -5.06 7.19 -6.45
CA LEU A 287 -5.31 6.59 -5.14
C LEU A 287 -4.04 6.77 -4.29
N ARG A 288 -4.07 7.77 -3.42
CA ARG A 288 -2.92 8.14 -2.58
C ARG A 288 -3.11 7.70 -1.14
N TYR A 289 -2.12 6.97 -0.61
CA TYR A 289 -1.97 6.64 0.80
C TYR A 289 -0.91 7.54 1.41
N GLU A 290 -1.22 8.14 2.56
CA GLU A 290 -0.27 8.98 3.27
C GLU A 290 -0.22 8.59 4.74
N CYS A 291 0.99 8.58 5.30
CA CYS A 291 1.19 8.53 6.73
C CYS A 291 1.55 9.94 7.22
N ARG A 292 0.70 10.50 8.09
CA ARG A 292 0.80 11.88 8.55
C ARG A 292 0.56 11.99 10.05
N SER A 293 1.04 13.07 10.64
CA SER A 293 0.62 13.45 11.98
C SER A 293 -0.88 13.79 12.00
N ARG A 294 -1.56 13.51 13.11
CA ARG A 294 -3.00 13.78 13.28
C ARG A 294 -3.36 15.25 13.07
N ASN A 295 -2.45 16.18 13.39
CA ASN A 295 -2.63 17.61 13.16
C ASN A 295 -2.32 18.06 11.72
N GLY A 296 -1.95 17.14 10.83
CA GLY A 296 -1.65 17.39 9.43
C GLY A 296 -0.33 18.14 9.15
N ARG A 297 0.46 18.48 10.19
CA ARG A 297 1.68 19.28 10.05
C ARG A 297 2.88 18.52 9.51
N GLN A 298 2.89 17.20 9.66
CA GLN A 298 4.03 16.37 9.31
C GLN A 298 3.57 15.22 8.42
N THR A 299 4.25 15.04 7.30
CA THR A 299 4.15 13.83 6.49
C THR A 299 5.36 12.95 6.80
N PHE A 300 5.11 11.68 7.06
CA PHE A 300 6.13 10.67 7.31
C PHE A 300 6.50 9.99 5.99
N PHE A 301 5.51 9.58 5.20
CA PHE A 301 5.68 9.05 3.86
C PHE A 301 4.38 9.04 3.07
N ILE A 302 4.49 8.89 1.75
CA ILE A 302 3.41 8.79 0.78
C ILE A 302 3.62 7.56 -0.11
N VAL A 303 2.55 6.84 -0.43
CA VAL A 303 2.49 5.83 -1.48
C VAL A 303 1.31 6.15 -2.40
N GLN A 304 1.58 6.34 -3.68
CA GLN A 304 0.60 6.77 -4.67
C GLN A 304 0.46 5.71 -5.77
N PHE A 305 -0.75 5.23 -5.96
CA PHE A 305 -1.17 4.49 -7.15
C PHE A 305 -1.77 5.48 -8.12
N GLU A 306 -1.28 5.52 -9.35
CA GLU A 306 -1.78 6.43 -10.39
C GLU A 306 -1.90 5.70 -11.73
N LEU A 307 -2.86 6.13 -12.52
CA LEU A 307 -3.15 5.55 -13.82
C LEU A 307 -2.59 6.44 -14.90
N ILE A 308 -1.69 5.90 -15.70
CA ILE A 308 -1.05 6.62 -16.79
C ILE A 308 -1.70 6.19 -18.09
N PRO A 309 -2.19 7.13 -18.93
CA PRO A 309 -2.72 6.78 -20.24
C PRO A 309 -1.72 5.92 -21.02
N ALA A 310 -2.18 4.79 -21.54
CA ALA A 310 -1.36 3.81 -22.27
C ALA A 310 -0.60 4.47 -23.44
N SER A 311 -1.22 5.45 -24.10
CA SER A 311 -0.59 6.27 -25.16
C SER A 311 0.67 7.01 -24.71
N ARG A 312 0.76 7.45 -23.45
CA ARG A 312 1.90 8.18 -22.89
C ARG A 312 3.01 7.27 -22.35
N THR A 313 2.74 5.98 -22.16
CA THR A 313 3.70 5.04 -21.56
C THR A 313 4.95 4.85 -22.43
N ARG A 314 4.82 4.87 -23.76
CA ARG A 314 5.97 4.76 -24.69
C ARG A 314 7.00 5.86 -24.49
N GLN A 315 6.55 7.10 -24.22
CA GLN A 315 7.44 8.25 -24.02
C GLN A 315 8.13 8.20 -22.65
N LEU A 316 7.44 7.72 -21.61
CA LEU A 316 8.02 7.56 -20.27
C LEU A 316 9.05 6.43 -20.23
N ARG A 317 8.81 5.33 -20.94
CA ARG A 317 9.79 4.25 -21.10
C ARG A 317 11.08 4.71 -21.78
N ALA A 318 11.01 5.73 -22.66
CA ALA A 318 12.17 6.30 -23.33
C ALA A 318 12.93 7.35 -22.50
N ARG A 319 12.27 8.06 -21.57
CA ARG A 319 12.87 9.15 -20.77
C ARG A 319 13.58 8.70 -19.48
N ASN A 320 13.27 7.52 -18.95
CA ASN A 320 13.82 7.02 -17.69
C ASN A 320 15.23 6.38 -17.83
N SER A 321 16.12 6.98 -18.62
CA SER A 321 17.56 6.64 -18.65
C SER A 321 18.30 7.23 -17.44
N ARG A 322 17.81 6.93 -16.22
CA ARG A 322 18.51 7.20 -14.96
C ARG A 322 19.57 6.12 -14.71
N PRO A 323 20.58 6.33 -13.84
CA PRO A 323 21.53 5.29 -13.50
C PRO A 323 20.79 4.04 -13.03
N ARG A 324 21.16 2.91 -13.64
CA ARG A 324 20.55 1.60 -13.46
C ARG A 324 20.55 1.26 -11.97
N ARG A 325 19.37 1.01 -11.38
CA ARG A 325 19.32 0.33 -10.07
C ARG A 325 19.95 -1.04 -10.25
N GLU A 326 20.84 -1.45 -9.34
CA GLU A 326 21.43 -2.79 -9.42
C GLU A 326 20.37 -3.86 -9.11
N TYR A 327 19.75 -4.39 -10.15
CA TYR A 327 18.96 -5.62 -10.09
C TYR A 327 19.93 -6.80 -10.08
N ARG A 328 20.26 -7.32 -8.89
CA ARG A 328 20.95 -8.62 -8.79
C ARG A 328 19.98 -9.70 -9.23
N ASP A 329 20.45 -10.55 -10.12
CA ASP A 329 19.74 -11.72 -10.66
C ASP A 329 19.05 -12.46 -9.51
N SER A 330 17.72 -12.54 -9.57
CA SER A 330 16.88 -12.76 -8.39
C SER A 330 16.95 -14.18 -7.85
N GLY A 331 17.69 -15.10 -8.49
CA GLY A 331 17.69 -16.53 -8.19
C GLY A 331 16.34 -17.22 -8.48
N TYR A 332 15.25 -16.45 -8.54
CA TYR A 332 13.89 -16.88 -8.84
C TYR A 332 13.76 -17.51 -10.23
N GLU A 333 14.59 -17.14 -11.22
CA GLU A 333 14.55 -17.76 -12.56
C GLU A 333 15.22 -19.14 -12.61
N ARG A 334 16.10 -19.51 -11.67
CA ARG A 334 16.77 -20.83 -11.70
C ARG A 334 15.92 -21.95 -11.13
N GLU A 335 15.09 -21.68 -10.13
CA GLU A 335 14.26 -22.72 -9.49
C GLU A 335 13.03 -23.15 -10.31
N ILE A 336 12.67 -22.43 -11.38
CA ILE A 336 11.51 -22.78 -12.24
C ILE A 336 11.92 -23.67 -13.43
N LEU A 337 13.21 -23.70 -13.79
CA LEU A 337 13.71 -24.45 -14.95
C LEU A 337 14.34 -25.80 -14.58
N ASP A 338 14.70 -26.03 -13.32
CA ASP A 338 15.18 -27.33 -12.87
C ASP A 338 14.00 -28.19 -12.39
N PRO A 339 13.71 -29.34 -13.03
CA PRO A 339 12.68 -30.25 -12.55
C PRO A 339 13.04 -30.71 -11.13
N PRO A 340 12.06 -30.83 -10.22
CA PRO A 340 12.32 -31.28 -8.87
C PRO A 340 12.99 -32.66 -8.88
N PRO A 341 13.96 -32.93 -8.00
CA PRO A 341 14.59 -34.24 -7.90
C PRO A 341 13.50 -35.29 -7.61
N PRO A 342 13.60 -36.50 -8.19
CA PRO A 342 12.61 -37.54 -7.97
C PRO A 342 12.52 -37.86 -6.48
N TYR A 343 11.30 -37.80 -5.94
CA TYR A 343 11.02 -38.15 -4.54
C TYR A 343 11.44 -39.60 -4.28
N SER A 344 12.32 -39.80 -3.29
CA SER A 344 12.50 -41.09 -2.63
C SER A 344 11.41 -41.26 -1.56
N GLU A 345 10.62 -42.31 -1.67
CA GLU A 345 9.64 -42.71 -0.65
C GLU A 345 10.37 -43.28 0.58
N GLU A 346 10.30 -42.57 1.71
CA GLU A 346 10.37 -43.16 3.07
C GLU A 346 9.47 -42.37 4.03
#